data_AF-A0A9E4L508-F1
#
_entry.id   AF-A0A9E4L508-F1
#
_cell.length_a   1.000
_cell.length_b   1.000
_cell.length_c   1.000
_cell.angle_alpha   90.00
_cell.angle_beta   90.00
_cell.angle_gamma   90.00
#
_symmetry.space_group_name_H-M   'P 1'
#
loop_
_entity.id
_entity.type
_entity.pdbx_description
1 polymer ?
#
loop_
_entity_poly.entity_id
_entity_poly.type
_entity_poly.pdbx_seq_one_letter_code
_entity_poly.pdbx_strand_id
1 'polypeptide(L)' 'MLDLTRADDRMLDLRMDAFEGGTVRKPPPLLGEHNRDVLRDYGFCSDDIAKLESAGAVVGETSAEA' A
#
# COMPACT_ATOMS: atom_id res chain seq x y z
N MET A 1 -3.78 -33.33 26.07
CA MET A 1 -2.58 -32.81 25.40
C MET A 1 -3.07 -32.20 24.10
N LEU A 2 -3.11 -30.87 24.00
CA LEU A 2 -3.57 -30.18 22.80
C LEU A 2 -2.45 -30.28 21.75
N ASP A 3 -2.79 -30.79 20.59
CA ASP A 3 -1.89 -30.86 19.44
C ASP A 3 -1.61 -29.44 18.95
N LEU A 4 -0.33 -29.04 18.98
CA LEU A 4 0.15 -27.69 18.67
C LEU A 4 0.58 -27.56 17.20
N THR A 5 0.39 -28.58 16.34
CA THR A 5 0.82 -28.54 14.93
C THR A 5 -0.15 -27.85 13.97
N ARG A 6 -1.10 -27.05 14.47
CA ARG A 6 -1.85 -26.09 13.65
C ARG A 6 -1.56 -24.67 14.10
N ALA A 7 -0.28 -24.33 14.14
CA ALA A 7 0.15 -22.95 14.10
C ALA A 7 -0.22 -22.35 12.72
N ASP A 8 -0.53 -21.04 12.70
CA ASP A 8 -0.80 -20.22 11.50
C ASP A 8 -2.25 -20.04 11.01
N ASP A 9 -3.25 -20.07 11.90
CA ASP A 9 -4.65 -19.72 11.55
C ASP A 9 -5.25 -18.61 12.44
N ARG A 10 -4.42 -17.84 13.14
CA ARG A 10 -4.84 -16.76 14.07
C ARG A 10 -4.14 -15.42 13.84
N MET A 11 -3.94 -15.03 12.58
CA MET A 11 -3.37 -13.71 12.26
C MET A 11 -4.05 -13.06 11.05
N LEU A 12 -5.36 -12.90 11.22
CA LEU A 12 -6.29 -11.91 10.70
C LEU A 12 -7.62 -12.42 11.26
N ASP A 13 -8.11 -11.82 12.36
CA ASP A 13 -9.29 -12.35 13.07
C ASP A 13 -10.58 -12.33 12.23
N LEU A 14 -10.52 -11.74 11.02
CA LEU A 14 -11.55 -11.81 10.01
C LEU A 14 -11.17 -12.81 8.91
N ARG A 15 -11.89 -13.94 8.85
CA ARG A 15 -11.88 -14.83 7.68
C ARG A 15 -12.80 -14.30 6.59
N MET A 16 -12.34 -14.40 5.34
CA MET A 16 -13.11 -14.04 4.16
C MET A 16 -13.05 -15.20 3.15
N ASP A 17 -14.12 -15.99 3.03
CA ASP A 17 -14.16 -17.17 2.16
C ASP A 17 -13.94 -16.82 0.68
N ALA A 18 -14.47 -15.67 0.24
CA ALA A 18 -14.28 -15.14 -1.11
C ALA A 18 -12.85 -14.63 -1.39
N PHE A 19 -12.00 -14.53 -0.35
CA PHE A 19 -10.61 -14.13 -0.48
C PHE A 19 -9.67 -15.34 -0.61
N GLU A 20 -10.19 -16.54 -0.87
CA GLU A 20 -9.43 -17.77 -1.20
C GLU A 20 -8.21 -18.06 -0.30
N GLY A 21 -8.32 -17.77 1.01
CA GLY A 21 -7.20 -17.95 1.96
C GLY A 21 -6.08 -16.90 1.83
N GLY A 22 -6.32 -15.83 1.08
CA GLY A 22 -5.45 -14.69 0.93
C GLY A 22 -5.21 -13.97 2.26
N THR A 23 -4.03 -13.35 2.36
CA THR A 23 -3.61 -12.62 3.56
C THR A 23 -2.95 -11.32 3.12
N VAL A 24 -3.34 -10.18 3.71
CA VAL A 24 -2.69 -8.89 3.47
C VAL A 24 -1.64 -8.66 4.54
N ARG A 25 -0.36 -8.83 4.18
CA ARG A 25 0.82 -8.64 5.06
C ARG A 25 1.84 -7.68 4.47
N LYS A 26 1.36 -6.71 3.70
CA LYS A 26 2.22 -5.70 3.09
C LYS A 26 2.51 -4.59 4.11
N PRO A 27 3.73 -4.01 4.10
CA PRO A 27 3.99 -2.81 4.89
C PRO A 27 3.06 -1.66 4.46
N PRO A 28 2.82 -0.68 5.32
CA PRO A 28 2.13 0.53 4.92
C PRO A 28 2.93 1.25 3.80
N PRO A 29 2.25 1.88 2.83
CA PRO A 29 2.93 2.69 1.83
C PRO A 29 3.58 3.91 2.47
N LEU A 30 4.67 4.39 1.86
CA LEU A 30 5.34 5.62 2.23
C LEU A 30 4.50 6.85 1.88
N LEU A 31 4.84 7.98 2.50
CA LEU A 31 4.24 9.26 2.14
C LEU A 31 4.60 9.58 0.68
N GLY A 32 3.56 9.68 -0.15
CA GLY A 32 3.67 10.01 -1.57
C GLY A 32 4.02 8.85 -2.50
N GLU A 33 4.19 7.62 -1.99
CA GLU A 33 4.65 6.44 -2.75
C GLU A 33 3.86 6.21 -4.05
N HIS A 34 2.54 6.42 -4.02
CA HIS A 34 1.66 6.16 -5.15
C HIS A 34 1.08 7.42 -5.80
N ASN A 35 1.51 8.62 -5.41
CA ASN A 35 0.91 9.87 -5.89
C ASN A 35 1.00 10.00 -7.42
N ARG A 36 2.17 9.69 -8.01
CA ARG A 36 2.35 9.78 -9.46
C ARG A 36 1.48 8.80 -10.24
N ASP A 37 1.35 7.58 -9.74
CA ASP A 37 0.57 6.53 -10.41
C ASP A 37 -0.93 6.86 -10.34
N VAL A 38 -1.43 7.24 -9.15
CA VAL A 38 -2.82 7.67 -8.99
C VAL A 38 -3.14 8.87 -9.88
N LEU A 39 -2.27 9.89 -9.92
CA LEU A 39 -2.49 11.06 -10.78
C LEU A 39 -2.49 10.68 -12.27
N ARG A 40 -1.61 9.77 -12.70
CA ARG A 40 -1.59 9.27 -14.07
C ARG A 40 -2.90 8.53 -14.42
N ASP A 41 -3.43 7.73 -13.51
CA ASP A 41 -4.70 7.02 -13.70
C ASP A 41 -5.89 7.99 -13.86
N TYR A 42 -5.82 9.18 -13.27
CA TYR A 42 -6.78 10.27 -13.48
C TYR A 42 -6.50 11.12 -14.72
N GLY A 43 -5.49 10.77 -15.53
CA GLY A 43 -5.18 11.42 -16.81
C GLY A 43 -4.23 12.61 -16.72
N PHE A 44 -3.57 12.83 -15.58
CA PHE A 44 -2.53 13.86 -15.48
C PHE A 44 -1.28 13.43 -16.27
N CYS A 45 -0.77 14.32 -17.10
CA CYS A 45 0.51 14.10 -17.78
C CYS A 45 1.69 14.35 -16.83
N SER A 46 2.87 13.82 -17.17
CA SER A 46 4.07 13.96 -16.35
C SER A 46 4.44 15.41 -16.04
N ASP A 47 4.21 16.33 -16.99
CA ASP A 47 4.54 17.74 -16.82
C ASP A 47 3.62 18.42 -15.80
N ASP A 48 2.35 18.05 -15.75
CA ASP A 48 1.40 18.61 -14.78
C ASP A 48 1.65 18.06 -13.38
N ILE A 49 2.02 16.78 -13.28
CA ILE A 49 2.44 16.17 -12.01
C ILE A 49 3.69 16.89 -11.47
N ALA A 50 4.68 17.14 -12.33
CA ALA A 50 5.88 17.88 -11.95
C ALA A 50 5.57 19.31 -11.48
N LYS A 51 4.60 19.99 -12.10
CA LYS A 51 4.13 21.31 -11.62
C LYS A 51 3.53 21.21 -10.22
N LEU A 52 2.69 20.21 -9.95
CA LEU A 52 2.08 20.00 -8.64
C LEU A 52 3.13 19.72 -7.55
N GLU A 53 4.14 18.91 -7.87
CA GLU A 53 5.29 18.65 -6.99
C GLU A 53 6.07 19.93 -6.72
N SER A 54 6.39 20.70 -7.76
CA SER A 54 7.13 21.97 -7.62
C SER A 54 6.36 23.03 -6.83
N ALA A 55 5.02 23.00 -6.89
CA ALA A 55 4.15 23.87 -6.12
C ALA A 55 3.99 23.42 -4.65
N GLY A 56 4.54 22.27 -4.27
CA GLY A 56 4.36 21.66 -2.95
C GLY A 56 2.94 21.16 -2.69
N ALA A 57 2.10 21.06 -3.73
CA ALA A 57 0.73 20.58 -3.61
C ALA A 57 0.66 19.07 -3.39
N VAL A 58 1.65 18.34 -3.90
CA VAL A 58 1.86 16.91 -3.67
C VAL A 58 3.33 16.64 -3.40
N VAL A 59 3.62 15.59 -2.66
CA VAL A 59 4.98 15.10 -2.44
C VAL A 59 5.22 13.84 -3.27
N GLY A 60 6.44 13.68 -3.78
CA GLY A 60 6.90 12.41 -4.36
C GLY A 60 7.16 11.37 -3.27
N GLU A 61 7.64 10.19 -3.68
CA GLU A 61 8.00 9.15 -2.72
C GLU A 61 9.05 9.67 -1.73
N THR A 62 8.69 9.66 -0.45
CA THR A 62 9.65 9.97 0.61
C THR A 62 10.26 8.65 1.04
N SER A 63 11.56 8.43 0.76
CA SER A 63 12.27 7.26 1.31
C SER A 63 12.22 7.37 2.84
N ALA A 64 11.53 6.44 3.51
CA ALA A 64 11.66 6.33 4.95
C ALA A 64 13.09 5.88 5.28
N GLU A 65 13.80 6.66 6.08
CA GLU A 65 15.05 6.25 6.70
C GLU A 65 14.78 4.99 7.55
N ALA A 66 15.65 3.98 7.40
CA ALA A 66 15.52 2.63 7.95
C ALA A 66 15.74 2.54 9.47
#